data_AF-A0A3L6Q3U0-F1
#
_entry.id   AF-A0A3L6Q3U0-F1
#
_cell.length_a   1.000
_cell.length_b   1.000
_cell.length_c   1.000
_cell.angle_alpha   90.00
_cell.angle_beta   90.00
_cell.angle_gamma   90.00
#
_symmetry.space_group_name_H-M   'P 1'
#
loop_
_entity.id
_entity.type
_entity.pdbx_description
1 polymer ?
#
loop_
_entity_poly.entity_id
_entity_poly.type
_entity_poly.pdbx_seq_one_letter_code
_entity_poly.pdbx_strand_id
1 'polypeptide(L)'
;MVVRFTPQPNQPTSKFRVFRVADRRRNNMPDAYAVAHYPFAWSELHALDGRVLFVGHGCSRSYDARRYPPDFKDGGIYFLDDGEFYDAAVIFGNGNERRYPCSDNGKWSEGQIQRCFPRSDPSDHSAPVWLFP
;
A
#
# COMPACT_ATOMS: atom_id res chain seq x y z
N MET A 1 7.74 0.55 -3.19
CA MET A 1 6.79 -0.57 -3.31
C MET A 1 6.44 -1.07 -1.92
N VAL A 2 5.18 -1.39 -1.66
CA VAL A 2 4.74 -2.05 -0.42
C VAL A 2 4.09 -3.37 -0.82
N VAL A 3 4.51 -4.47 -0.18
CA VAL A 3 3.96 -5.81 -0.43
C VAL A 3 3.26 -6.26 0.84
N ARG A 4 1.94 -6.46 0.77
CA ARG A 4 1.14 -7.05 1.85
C ARG A 4 1.12 -8.56 1.71
N PHE A 5 1.00 -9.28 2.83
CA PHE A 5 0.79 -10.71 2.85
C PHE A 5 -0.46 -11.04 3.66
N THR A 6 -1.42 -11.63 2.97
CA THR A 6 -2.63 -12.21 3.51
C THR A 6 -2.48 -13.74 3.41
N PRO A 7 -2.63 -14.50 4.52
CA PRO A 7 -2.43 -15.95 4.49
C PRO A 7 -3.37 -16.68 3.54
N GLN A 8 -4.59 -16.16 3.38
CA GLN A 8 -5.64 -16.66 2.51
C GLN A 8 -6.42 -15.46 1.95
N PRO A 9 -7.13 -15.63 0.81
CA PRO A 9 -8.07 -14.62 0.33
C PRO A 9 -9.04 -14.20 1.46
N ASN A 10 -9.30 -12.89 1.55
CA ASN A 10 -10.18 -12.28 2.55
C ASN A 10 -9.76 -12.41 4.02
N GLN A 11 -8.53 -12.87 4.31
CA GLN A 11 -8.00 -12.82 5.67
C GLN A 11 -7.20 -11.54 5.94
N PRO A 12 -7.15 -11.08 7.21
CA PRO A 12 -6.38 -9.91 7.58
C PRO A 12 -4.90 -10.02 7.20
N THR A 13 -4.31 -8.87 6.91
CA THR A 13 -2.87 -8.77 6.65
C THR A 13 -2.11 -9.22 7.88
N SER A 14 -1.19 -10.17 7.70
CA SER A 14 -0.37 -10.73 8.79
C SER A 14 1.08 -10.27 8.74
N LYS A 15 1.55 -9.75 7.60
CA LYS A 15 2.85 -9.09 7.46
C LYS A 15 2.86 -8.21 6.22
N PHE A 16 3.83 -7.30 6.16
CA PHE A 16 4.15 -6.57 4.93
C PHE A 16 5.66 -6.38 4.81
N ARG A 17 6.10 -5.96 3.63
CA ARG A 17 7.46 -5.45 3.39
C ARG A 17 7.40 -4.15 2.61
N VAL A 18 8.28 -3.22 2.94
CA VAL A 18 8.45 -1.95 2.21
C VAL A 18 9.76 -2.02 1.47
N PHE A 19 9.74 -1.54 0.24
CA PHE A 19 10.91 -1.46 -0.61
C PHE A 19 11.04 -0.06 -1.17
N ARG A 20 12.26 0.48 -1.15
CA ARG A 20 12.61 1.69 -1.90
C ARG A 20 13.32 1.30 -3.19
N VAL A 21 13.18 2.15 -4.20
CA VAL A 21 13.99 2.04 -5.41
C VAL A 21 15.46 2.20 -5.00
N ALA A 22 16.28 1.28 -5.49
CA ALA A 22 17.72 1.34 -5.42
C ALA A 22 18.27 1.39 -6.85
N ASP A 23 19.35 2.12 -7.06
CA ASP A 23 20.04 2.08 -8.33
C ASP A 23 20.61 0.68 -8.50
N ARG A 24 20.25 0.04 -9.61
CA ARG A 24 20.93 -1.18 -10.03
C ARG A 24 22.34 -0.75 -10.45
N ARG A 25 23.37 -1.15 -9.70
CA ARG A 25 24.73 -1.12 -10.28
C ARG A 25 24.62 -1.86 -11.60
N ARG A 26 25.06 -1.23 -12.70
CA ARG A 26 25.02 -1.79 -14.06
C ARG A 26 25.84 -3.08 -14.06
N ASN A 27 25.21 -4.17 -13.67
CA ASN A 27 25.82 -5.48 -13.74
C ASN A 27 25.89 -5.84 -15.23
N ASN A 28 26.99 -6.45 -15.65
CA ASN A 28 27.21 -7.02 -16.98
C ASN A 28 26.24 -8.20 -17.27
N MET A 29 24.94 -7.99 -17.09
CA MET A 29 23.92 -8.95 -17.49
C MET A 29 23.87 -8.93 -19.03
N PRO A 30 23.93 -10.09 -19.69
CA PRO A 30 23.80 -10.14 -21.14
C PRO A 30 22.50 -9.47 -21.58
N ASP A 31 22.56 -8.70 -22.66
CA ASP A 31 21.44 -7.95 -23.25
C ASP A 31 20.28 -8.85 -23.73
N ALA A 32 20.42 -10.17 -23.58
CA ALA A 32 19.44 -11.18 -23.94
C ALA A 32 18.19 -11.20 -23.04
N TYR A 33 18.21 -10.56 -21.87
CA TYR A 33 17.06 -10.52 -20.96
C TYR A 33 16.41 -9.14 -20.95
N ALA A 34 15.09 -9.07 -21.17
CA ALA A 34 14.34 -7.81 -21.10
C ALA A 34 14.54 -7.06 -19.77
N VAL A 35 14.82 -7.79 -18.68
CA VAL A 35 15.12 -7.22 -17.36
C VAL A 35 16.43 -6.39 -17.35
N ALA A 36 17.34 -6.59 -18.30
CA ALA A 36 18.58 -5.83 -18.44
C ALA A 36 18.34 -4.36 -18.83
N HIS A 37 17.20 -4.06 -19.47
CA HIS A 37 16.81 -2.70 -19.87
C HIS A 37 16.14 -1.90 -18.75
N TYR A 38 15.81 -2.51 -17.61
CA TYR A 38 15.20 -1.81 -16.48
C TYR A 38 16.26 -1.50 -15.41
N PRO A 39 16.59 -0.22 -15.16
CA PRO A 39 17.65 0.19 -14.24
C PRO A 39 17.25 0.13 -12.76
N PHE A 40 16.04 -0.34 -12.44
CA PHE A 40 15.50 -0.30 -11.08
C PHE A 40 15.82 -1.60 -10.33
N ALA A 41 16.51 -1.47 -9.21
CA ALA A 41 16.55 -2.49 -8.17
C ALA A 41 15.65 -2.05 -7.00
N TRP A 42 15.33 -2.99 -6.11
CA TRP A 42 14.56 -2.73 -4.91
C TRP A 42 15.40 -3.11 -3.70
N SER A 43 15.45 -2.23 -2.70
CA SER A 43 16.06 -2.53 -1.41
C SER A 43 14.98 -2.52 -0.33
N GLU A 44 14.98 -3.54 0.52
CA GLU A 44 14.05 -3.62 1.65
C GLU A 44 14.32 -2.47 2.62
N LEU A 45 13.25 -1.81 3.05
CA LEU A 45 13.27 -0.69 3.97
C LEU A 45 12.69 -1.16 5.31
N HIS A 46 13.58 -1.32 6.31
CA HIS A 46 13.21 -1.82 7.63
C HIS A 46 12.60 -0.75 8.55
N ALA A 47 12.82 0.54 8.27
CA ALA A 47 12.29 1.67 9.03
C ALA A 47 11.78 2.78 8.11
N LEU A 48 10.70 3.45 8.51
CA LEU A 48 10.09 4.50 7.69
C LEU A 48 10.76 5.87 7.86
N ASP A 49 11.72 6.01 8.78
CA ASP A 49 12.45 7.26 9.06
C ASP A 49 11.53 8.47 9.29
N GLY A 50 10.45 8.30 10.05
CA GLY A 50 9.46 9.35 10.29
C GLY A 50 8.59 9.66 9.07
N ARG A 51 8.40 8.70 8.15
CA ARG A 51 7.41 8.82 7.07
C ARG A 51 6.09 8.16 7.46
N VAL A 52 5.01 8.77 7.00
CA VAL A 52 3.68 8.19 6.97
C VAL A 52 3.41 7.69 5.56
N LEU A 53 3.03 6.42 5.42
CA LEU A 53 2.63 5.81 4.15
C LEU A 53 1.14 5.52 4.18
N PHE A 54 0.41 6.08 3.22
CA PHE A 54 -0.96 5.68 2.91
C PHE A 54 -0.93 4.77 1.69
N VAL A 55 -1.30 3.51 1.89
CA VAL A 55 -1.19 2.43 0.91
C VAL A 55 -2.58 2.04 0.45
N GLY A 56 -3.00 2.68 -0.64
CA GLY A 56 -4.19 2.34 -1.41
C GLY A 56 -3.82 1.68 -2.73
N HIS A 57 -4.80 0.99 -3.32
CA HIS A 57 -4.61 0.41 -4.65
C HIS A 57 -4.61 1.54 -5.70
N GLY A 58 -3.62 1.56 -6.61
CA GLY A 58 -3.51 2.57 -7.67
C GLY A 58 -3.08 3.97 -7.22
N CYS A 59 -3.29 4.36 -5.96
CA CYS A 59 -2.82 5.63 -5.41
C CYS A 59 -2.27 5.45 -4.00
N SER A 60 -0.96 5.27 -3.88
CA SER A 60 -0.25 5.35 -2.60
C SER A 60 0.40 6.72 -2.43
N ARG A 61 0.44 7.25 -1.20
CA ARG A 61 1.11 8.52 -0.88
C ARG A 61 2.02 8.39 0.33
N SER A 62 3.09 9.19 0.32
CA SER A 62 4.07 9.26 1.40
C SER A 62 4.19 10.70 1.89
N TYR A 63 4.23 10.88 3.20
CA TYR A 63 4.35 12.18 3.85
C TYR A 63 5.43 12.16 4.93
N ASP A 64 6.01 13.32 5.20
CA ASP A 64 6.92 13.52 6.34
C ASP A 64 6.09 13.75 7.60
N ALA A 65 6.15 12.82 8.56
CA ALA A 65 5.38 12.82 9.79
C ALA A 65 5.50 14.12 10.59
N ARG A 66 6.65 14.81 10.49
CA ARG A 66 6.93 16.04 11.23
C ARG A 66 6.04 17.21 10.80
N ARG A 67 5.42 17.11 9.62
CA ARG A 67 4.50 18.12 9.07
C ARG A 67 3.05 17.91 9.50
N TYR A 68 2.77 16.84 10.22
CA TYR A 68 1.43 16.40 10.59
C TYR A 68 1.21 16.48 12.11
N PRO A 69 -0.04 16.40 12.60
CA PRO A 69 -0.36 16.41 14.02
C PRO A 69 0.43 15.37 14.85
N PRO A 70 0.53 15.55 16.18
CA PRO A 70 1.30 14.68 17.08
C PRO A 70 1.06 13.18 16.89
N ASP A 71 -0.18 12.78 16.61
CA ASP A 71 -0.59 11.38 16.41
C ASP A 71 0.10 10.68 15.22
N PHE A 72 0.68 11.47 14.31
CA PHE A 72 1.42 10.99 13.14
C PHE A 72 2.93 11.07 13.30
N LYS A 73 3.47 11.69 14.36
CA LYS A 73 4.91 12.02 14.50
C LYS A 73 5.83 10.80 14.48
N ASP A 74 5.36 9.66 14.98
CA ASP A 74 6.11 8.41 14.98
C ASP A 74 6.10 7.71 13.61
N GLY A 75 5.42 8.31 12.61
CA GLY A 75 5.19 7.72 11.30
C GLY A 75 4.23 6.54 11.35
N GLY A 76 4.22 5.76 10.27
CA GLY A 76 3.46 4.53 10.20
C GLY A 76 2.97 4.19 8.80
N ILE A 77 2.34 3.02 8.68
CA ILE A 77 1.70 2.57 7.44
C ILE A 77 0.22 2.43 7.69
N TYR A 78 -0.56 2.99 6.79
CA TYR A 78 -2.01 2.98 6.80
C TYR A 78 -2.48 2.28 5.53
N PHE A 79 -3.18 1.17 5.68
CA PHE A 79 -3.77 0.43 4.57
C PHE A 79 -5.21 0.87 4.37
N LEU A 80 -5.58 1.22 3.14
CA LEU A 80 -6.94 1.66 2.81
C LEU A 80 -7.87 0.47 2.51
N ASP A 81 -7.27 -0.64 2.09
CA ASP A 81 -7.95 -1.88 1.72
C ASP A 81 -8.93 -1.75 0.55
N ASP A 82 -8.43 -1.14 -0.53
CA ASP A 82 -9.25 -0.82 -1.70
C ASP A 82 -9.57 -2.03 -2.61
N GLY A 83 -9.08 -3.23 -2.28
CA GLY A 83 -9.26 -4.45 -3.08
C GLY A 83 -8.38 -4.53 -4.34
N GLU A 84 -8.69 -5.50 -5.21
CA GLU A 84 -8.02 -5.75 -6.49
C GLU A 84 -8.67 -4.92 -7.61
N PHE A 85 -7.92 -4.03 -8.26
CA PHE A 85 -8.43 -3.16 -9.34
C PHE A 85 -8.16 -3.71 -10.75
N TYR A 86 -7.37 -4.80 -10.88
CA TYR A 86 -6.97 -5.40 -12.17
C TYR A 86 -7.80 -6.62 -12.57
N ASP A 87 -9.03 -6.73 -12.09
CA ASP A 87 -9.99 -7.61 -12.73
C ASP A 87 -10.36 -6.99 -14.09
N ALA A 88 -10.25 -7.73 -15.18
CA ALA A 88 -10.61 -7.23 -16.52
C ALA A 88 -12.07 -6.72 -16.55
N ALA A 89 -12.94 -7.24 -15.68
CA ALA A 89 -14.29 -6.74 -15.47
C ALA A 89 -14.36 -5.33 -14.84
N VAL A 90 -13.30 -4.83 -14.18
CA VAL A 90 -13.23 -3.47 -13.62
C VAL A 90 -12.87 -2.44 -14.70
N ILE A 91 -12.06 -2.83 -15.68
CA ILE A 91 -11.66 -1.95 -16.80
C ILE A 91 -12.72 -1.95 -17.92
N PHE A 92 -13.43 -3.07 -18.11
CA PHE A 92 -14.32 -3.28 -19.26
C PHE A 92 -15.78 -3.67 -18.90
N GLY A 93 -16.15 -3.72 -17.62
CA GLY A 93 -17.50 -4.09 -17.18
C GLY A 93 -18.44 -2.89 -17.00
N ASN A 94 -19.75 -3.15 -17.07
CA ASN A 94 -20.78 -2.19 -16.67
C ASN A 94 -20.54 -1.80 -15.21
N GLY A 95 -20.53 -0.50 -14.91
CA GLY A 95 -20.19 0.10 -13.60
C GLY A 95 -21.08 -0.27 -12.40
N ASN A 96 -21.78 -1.39 -12.45
CA ASN A 96 -22.52 -1.96 -11.34
C ASN A 96 -21.59 -2.83 -10.49
N GLU A 97 -21.30 -2.31 -9.29
CA GLU A 97 -21.18 -3.06 -8.04
C GLU A 97 -19.91 -3.88 -7.75
N ARG A 98 -18.72 -3.25 -7.77
CA ARG A 98 -17.70 -3.65 -6.78
C ARG A 98 -17.49 -2.54 -5.76
N ARG A 99 -17.92 -2.83 -4.53
CA ARG A 99 -17.68 -2.00 -3.36
C ARG A 99 -16.25 -2.25 -2.86
N TYR A 100 -15.57 -1.19 -2.44
CA TYR A 100 -14.31 -1.25 -1.69
C TYR A 100 -14.56 -2.05 -0.41
N PRO A 101 -13.86 -3.18 -0.16
CA PRO A 101 -14.13 -4.03 0.99
C PRO A 101 -14.00 -3.31 2.33
N CYS A 102 -12.96 -2.48 2.47
CA CYS A 102 -12.66 -1.72 3.69
C CYS A 102 -12.59 -2.60 4.96
N SER A 103 -12.37 -3.91 4.84
CA SER A 103 -12.44 -4.84 5.96
C SER A 103 -11.11 -4.93 6.71
N ASP A 104 -9.99 -4.79 5.99
CA ASP A 104 -8.62 -4.87 6.48
C ASP A 104 -7.89 -3.51 6.34
N ASN A 105 -8.56 -2.43 6.77
CA ASN A 105 -8.05 -1.06 6.70
C ASN A 105 -7.70 -0.47 8.07
N GLY A 106 -6.69 0.40 8.10
CA GLY A 106 -6.22 1.05 9.33
C GLY A 106 -4.70 1.18 9.40
N LYS A 107 -4.21 1.52 10.59
CA LYS A 107 -2.78 1.66 10.89
C LYS A 107 -2.19 0.29 11.21
N TRP A 108 -1.07 -0.07 10.61
CA TRP A 108 -0.31 -1.23 11.05
C TRP A 108 0.31 -0.99 12.44
N SER A 109 0.00 -1.86 13.41
CA SER A 109 0.61 -1.85 14.74
C SER A 109 0.60 -3.26 15.34
N GLU A 110 1.64 -3.63 16.08
CA GLU A 110 1.67 -4.88 16.87
C GLU A 110 1.36 -6.16 16.07
N GLY A 111 1.79 -6.22 14.80
CA GLY A 111 1.59 -7.41 13.97
C GLY A 111 0.21 -7.53 13.32
N GLN A 112 -0.64 -6.50 13.44
CA GLN A 112 -1.99 -6.47 12.89
C GLN A 112 -2.37 -5.07 12.40
N ILE A 113 -3.48 -4.99 11.68
CA ILE A 113 -4.06 -3.70 11.27
C ILE A 113 -5.01 -3.23 12.38
N GLN A 114 -4.65 -2.12 13.02
CA GLN A 114 -5.47 -1.42 13.99
C GLN A 114 -6.42 -0.48 13.27
N ARG A 115 -7.71 -0.74 13.42
CA ARG A 115 -8.77 0.03 12.76
C ARG A 115 -8.80 1.45 13.29
N CYS A 116 -8.68 2.42 12.39
CA CYS A 116 -8.77 3.84 12.71
C CYS A 116 -9.66 4.63 11.73
N PHE A 117 -10.35 3.92 10.83
CA PHE A 117 -11.29 4.51 9.87
C PHE A 117 -12.74 4.17 10.27
N PRO A 118 -13.69 5.09 10.09
CA PRO A 118 -15.02 5.00 10.66
C PRO A 118 -15.94 3.92 10.05
N ARG A 119 -15.60 3.35 8.88
CA ARG A 119 -16.44 2.35 8.20
C ARG A 119 -15.79 0.97 8.17
N SER A 120 -16.59 -0.06 8.47
CA SER A 120 -16.26 -1.48 8.35
C SER A 120 -16.92 -2.20 7.21
N ASP A 121 -17.94 -1.61 6.64
CA ASP A 121 -18.73 -2.26 5.61
C ASP A 121 -18.22 -1.86 4.22
N PRO A 122 -18.43 -2.73 3.22
CA PRO A 122 -18.05 -2.40 1.86
C PRO A 122 -18.70 -1.09 1.39
N SER A 123 -17.88 -0.22 0.80
CA SER A 123 -18.25 1.16 0.43
C SER A 123 -18.16 1.39 -1.07
N ASP A 124 -18.91 2.34 -1.62
CA ASP A 124 -18.80 2.79 -3.01
C ASP A 124 -17.58 3.70 -3.26
N HIS A 125 -16.91 4.12 -2.19
CA HIS A 125 -15.67 4.89 -2.21
C HIS A 125 -14.62 4.29 -1.27
N SER A 126 -13.36 4.44 -1.65
CA SER A 126 -12.19 4.21 -0.79
C SER A 126 -12.35 4.93 0.54
N ALA A 127 -11.76 4.38 1.62
CA ALA A 127 -11.73 5.05 2.91
C ALA A 127 -11.21 6.50 2.76
N PRO A 128 -11.80 7.49 3.47
CA PRO A 128 -11.48 8.91 3.31
C PRO A 128 -10.15 9.27 3.97
N VAL A 129 -9.07 8.59 3.58
CA VAL A 129 -7.73 8.76 4.13
C VAL A 129 -7.13 10.12 3.81
N TRP A 130 -7.60 10.72 2.71
CA TRP A 130 -7.13 12.02 2.24
C TRP A 130 -7.60 13.19 3.11
N LEU A 131 -8.45 12.93 4.11
CA LEU A 131 -8.96 13.94 5.03
C LEU A 131 -8.14 14.04 6.32
N PHE A 132 -7.07 13.26 6.48
CA PHE A 132 -6.08 13.58 7.50
C PHE A 132 -5.32 14.84 7.06
N PRO A 133 -5.39 15.93 7.85
CA PRO A 133 -4.85 17.24 7.48
C PRO A 133 -3.34 17.19 7.28
#